data_AF-A0A9W4KNI2-F1
#
_entry.id   AF-A0A9W4KNI2-F1
#
_cell.length_a   1.000
_cell.length_b   1.000
_cell.length_c   1.000
_cell.angle_alpha   90.00
_cell.angle_beta   90.00
_cell.angle_gamma   90.00
#
_symmetry.space_group_name_H-M   'P 1'
#
loop_
_entity.id
_entity.type
_entity.pdbx_description
1 polymer ?
#
loop_
_entity_poly.entity_id
_entity_poly.type
_entity_poly.pdbx_seq_one_letter_code
_entity_poly.pdbx_strand_id
1 'polypeptide(L)'
;MSIIKQDLLTPITPKYDPWEAYMDVEQYGKLSLTNVEFTTTTLCNMRCEHCAVGYTLQPKDPDALPLELLIQRLDEIPLLRSFSITGGEPMLSRKQVKNYVLPLLKYARSRGVRTQINSNLTLDLERYEEIIPYLDVLHISHNWGTIDEFIDIGFAMMDRKPSREQRKKLFDKMIENSRALTKAGVLVSAETMLNKRTLPHLEHIHRQIVDEMGCQRHEIHPMYPSDFASALETLSLDNMREAIHHLLDIRDENVWMLFGTLPFYPCNNSKEDIKLLQRLYGSHKVTVRNDPDGRSRLNINIFTGEVIVTDFGDAPTLGNIKDQPLTDSYDTWMNSKLANELNCHCPAVKCLGPNVLVKNAYYPKEDFRIRKSTI
;
A
#
# COMPACT_ATOMS: atom_id res chain seq x y z
N MET A 1 -5.89 16.52 30.90
CA MET A 1 -5.18 15.46 30.14
C MET A 1 -5.85 14.14 30.45
N SER A 2 -6.90 13.83 29.70
CA SER A 2 -7.54 12.51 29.75
C SER A 2 -6.67 11.58 28.92
N ILE A 3 -6.02 10.62 29.59
CA ILE A 3 -5.43 9.45 28.93
C ILE A 3 -6.60 8.81 28.17
N ILE A 4 -6.65 8.99 26.85
CA ILE A 4 -7.58 8.27 25.99
C ILE A 4 -7.28 6.80 26.29
N LYS A 5 -8.23 6.12 26.93
CA LYS A 5 -8.15 4.68 27.14
C LYS A 5 -7.85 4.08 25.78
N GLN A 6 -6.71 3.40 25.66
CA GLN A 6 -6.40 2.47 24.58
C GLN A 6 -7.41 1.31 24.69
N ASP A 7 -8.69 1.56 24.39
CA ASP A 7 -9.64 0.47 24.23
C ASP A 7 -9.14 -0.34 23.03
N LEU A 8 -8.72 -1.56 23.36
CA LEU A 8 -7.81 -2.42 22.63
C LEU A 8 -8.38 -2.79 21.26
N LEU A 9 -8.07 -1.99 20.24
CA LEU A 9 -8.28 -2.44 18.87
C LEU A 9 -7.59 -3.80 18.70
N THR A 10 -8.28 -4.75 18.07
CA THR A 10 -7.81 -6.12 17.82
C THR A 10 -6.41 -6.10 17.20
N PRO A 11 -5.38 -6.68 17.85
CA PRO A 11 -4.00 -6.61 17.37
C PRO A 11 -3.86 -7.00 15.90
N ILE A 12 -3.06 -6.25 15.15
CA ILE A 12 -2.78 -6.56 13.74
C ILE A 12 -1.89 -7.81 13.71
N THR A 13 -2.34 -8.83 12.99
CA THR A 13 -1.64 -10.11 12.86
C THR A 13 -1.87 -10.68 11.46
N PRO A 14 -1.14 -11.72 11.03
CA PRO A 14 -1.44 -12.42 9.79
C PRO A 14 -2.88 -12.96 9.67
N LYS A 15 -3.61 -13.10 10.79
CA LYS A 15 -5.02 -13.54 10.81
C LYS A 15 -6.01 -12.38 10.88
N TYR A 16 -5.54 -11.17 11.14
CA TYR A 16 -6.34 -9.96 11.25
C TYR A 16 -5.55 -8.78 10.65
N ASP A 17 -5.73 -8.58 9.35
CA ASP A 17 -5.21 -7.42 8.61
C ASP A 17 -6.37 -6.45 8.34
N PRO A 18 -6.45 -5.28 8.99
CA PRO A 18 -7.53 -4.31 8.77
C PRO A 18 -7.68 -3.87 7.30
N TRP A 19 -6.65 -4.04 6.47
CA TRP A 19 -6.66 -3.70 5.05
C TRP A 19 -7.08 -4.87 4.14
N GLU A 20 -7.35 -6.08 4.66
CA GLU A 20 -7.84 -7.22 3.88
C GLU A 20 -9.32 -7.02 3.50
N ALA A 21 -9.60 -6.90 2.20
CA ALA A 21 -10.95 -6.64 1.68
C ALA A 21 -11.91 -7.82 1.88
N TYR A 22 -11.42 -9.07 1.93
CA TYR A 22 -12.29 -10.23 2.13
C TYR A 22 -12.99 -10.24 3.49
N MET A 23 -12.45 -9.53 4.48
CA MET A 23 -13.11 -9.34 5.77
C MET A 23 -14.51 -8.72 5.64
N ASP A 24 -14.74 -7.91 4.61
CA ASP A 24 -16.05 -7.28 4.37
C ASP A 24 -17.09 -8.33 3.97
N VAL A 25 -16.68 -9.31 3.15
CA VAL A 25 -17.53 -10.43 2.76
C VAL A 25 -17.83 -11.31 3.97
N GLU A 26 -16.84 -11.58 4.82
CA GLU A 26 -17.05 -12.39 6.03
C GLU A 26 -17.96 -11.70 7.06
N GLN A 27 -17.81 -10.39 7.23
CA GLN A 27 -18.52 -9.64 8.26
C GLN A 27 -19.89 -9.12 7.82
N TYR A 28 -20.02 -8.72 6.54
CA TYR A 28 -21.20 -8.04 6.02
C TYR A 28 -21.86 -8.77 4.85
N GLY A 29 -21.29 -9.90 4.40
CA GLY A 29 -21.83 -10.70 3.29
C GLY A 29 -21.58 -10.11 1.90
N LYS A 30 -20.92 -8.94 1.81
CA LYS A 30 -20.62 -8.25 0.55
C LYS A 30 -19.41 -7.32 0.70
N LEU A 31 -18.80 -6.97 -0.43
CA LEU A 31 -17.84 -5.86 -0.50
C LEU A 31 -18.51 -4.57 0.01
N SER A 32 -17.78 -3.82 0.83
CA SER A 32 -18.27 -2.60 1.47
C SER A 32 -17.16 -1.58 1.57
N LEU A 33 -17.49 -0.29 1.53
CA LEU A 33 -16.52 0.77 1.78
C LEU A 33 -16.11 0.76 3.25
N THR A 34 -14.92 0.24 3.55
CA THR A 34 -14.37 0.14 4.91
C THR A 34 -12.98 0.74 5.03
N ASN A 35 -12.41 1.23 3.93
CA ASN A 35 -11.07 1.77 3.86
C ASN A 35 -11.05 3.04 3.02
N VAL A 36 -10.23 4.02 3.42
CA VAL A 36 -10.02 5.27 2.68
C VAL A 36 -8.56 5.64 2.76
N GLU A 37 -7.99 6.10 1.64
CA GLU A 37 -6.65 6.65 1.60
C GLU A 37 -6.64 8.08 1.08
N PHE A 38 -5.98 8.98 1.82
CA PHE A 38 -5.87 10.40 1.48
C PHE A 38 -4.46 10.76 1.04
N THR A 39 -4.33 11.36 -0.14
CA THR A 39 -3.13 12.05 -0.59
C THR A 39 -3.09 13.43 0.07
N THR A 40 -2.18 13.62 1.04
CA THR A 40 -2.08 14.88 1.82
C THR A 40 -0.98 15.83 1.36
N THR A 41 -0.15 15.41 0.42
CA THR A 41 0.92 16.25 -0.15
C THR A 41 1.32 15.76 -1.54
N THR A 42 1.72 16.69 -2.40
CA THR A 42 2.40 16.40 -3.67
C THR A 42 3.92 16.62 -3.57
N LEU A 43 4.42 17.03 -2.40
CA LEU A 43 5.84 17.21 -2.16
C LEU A 43 6.49 15.86 -1.87
N CYS A 44 7.67 15.62 -2.41
CA CYS A 44 8.53 14.52 -2.00
C CYS A 44 9.99 14.98 -2.03
N ASN A 45 10.83 14.50 -1.11
CA ASN A 45 12.27 14.76 -1.10
C ASN A 45 13.05 13.77 -1.98
N MET A 46 12.36 12.82 -2.60
CA MET A 46 12.87 11.84 -3.56
C MET A 46 12.11 11.94 -4.89
N ARG A 47 12.66 11.36 -5.95
CA ARG A 47 12.04 11.23 -7.28
C ARG A 47 12.51 9.89 -7.87
N CYS A 48 12.00 8.81 -7.29
CA CYS A 48 12.41 7.45 -7.63
C CYS A 48 12.05 7.10 -9.07
N GLU A 49 12.91 6.37 -9.78
CA GLU A 49 12.63 5.83 -11.13
C GLU A 49 11.31 5.03 -11.16
N HIS A 50 11.04 4.28 -10.09
CA HIS A 50 9.87 3.42 -9.96
C HIS A 50 8.67 4.09 -9.28
N CYS A 51 8.64 5.43 -9.17
CA CYS A 51 7.52 6.13 -8.53
C CYS A 51 6.27 6.05 -9.40
N ALA A 52 5.24 5.37 -8.91
CA ALA A 52 4.03 5.13 -9.69
C ALA A 52 3.05 6.33 -9.72
N VAL A 53 3.36 7.41 -8.98
CA VAL A 53 2.66 8.71 -8.99
C VAL A 53 3.59 9.90 -9.28
N GLY A 54 4.71 9.66 -9.96
CA GLY A 54 5.78 10.64 -10.20
C GLY A 54 5.33 11.99 -10.78
N TYR A 55 4.43 12.01 -11.75
CA TYR A 55 3.91 13.21 -12.40
C TYR A 55 2.97 14.02 -11.50
N THR A 56 2.42 13.41 -10.45
CA THR A 56 1.63 14.13 -9.44
C THR A 56 2.52 14.99 -8.53
N LEU A 57 3.83 14.73 -8.49
CA LEU A 57 4.75 15.40 -7.59
C LEU A 57 5.05 16.83 -8.03
N GLN A 58 4.83 17.79 -7.14
CA GLN A 58 5.01 19.21 -7.40
C GLN A 58 6.06 19.83 -6.45
N PRO A 59 6.66 20.99 -6.80
CA PRO A 59 7.55 21.72 -5.89
C PRO A 59 6.79 22.46 -4.78
N LYS A 60 5.46 22.59 -4.89
CA LYS A 60 4.59 23.27 -3.93
C LYS A 60 3.24 22.54 -3.85
N ASP A 61 2.77 22.30 -2.63
CA ASP A 61 1.40 21.83 -2.41
C ASP A 61 0.38 22.90 -2.85
N PRO A 62 -0.71 22.51 -3.53
CA PRO A 62 -1.88 23.36 -3.70
C PRO A 62 -2.57 23.68 -2.36
N ASP A 63 -3.58 24.55 -2.40
CA ASP A 63 -4.45 24.74 -1.24
C ASP A 63 -5.37 23.53 -1.08
N ALA A 64 -5.29 22.89 0.09
CA ALA A 64 -6.12 21.74 0.42
C ALA A 64 -7.55 22.17 0.81
N LEU A 65 -8.48 21.24 0.63
CA LEU A 65 -9.87 21.41 1.07
C LEU A 65 -9.95 21.53 2.60
N PRO A 66 -11.00 22.18 3.13
CA PRO A 66 -11.19 22.33 4.57
C PRO A 66 -11.12 20.98 5.30
N LEU A 67 -10.37 20.93 6.40
CA LEU A 67 -10.23 19.71 7.22
C LEU A 67 -11.60 19.20 7.70
N GLU A 68 -12.53 20.12 7.99
CA GLU A 68 -13.89 19.81 8.42
C GLU A 68 -14.66 19.03 7.35
N LEU A 69 -14.47 19.35 6.07
CA LEU A 69 -15.04 18.58 4.97
C LEU A 69 -14.46 17.17 4.93
N LEU A 70 -13.13 17.04 5.07
CA LEU A 70 -12.46 15.73 5.06
C LEU A 70 -12.96 14.83 6.20
N ILE A 71 -13.09 15.40 7.40
CA ILE A 71 -13.64 14.71 8.58
C ILE A 71 -15.10 14.30 8.35
N GLN A 72 -15.94 15.22 7.84
CA GLN A 72 -17.33 14.93 7.51
C GLN A 72 -17.44 13.74 6.54
N ARG A 73 -16.57 13.67 5.52
CA ARG A 73 -16.59 12.56 4.55
C ARG A 73 -16.19 11.22 5.15
N LEU A 74 -15.29 11.22 6.14
CA LEU A 74 -14.99 10.01 6.90
C LEU A 74 -16.20 9.60 7.77
N ASP A 75 -16.95 10.56 8.32
CA ASP A 75 -18.19 10.33 9.10
C ASP A 75 -19.32 9.70 8.36
N GLU A 76 -19.44 10.04 7.08
CA GLU A 76 -20.43 9.47 6.19
C GLU A 76 -20.16 7.99 5.86
N ILE A 77 -19.06 7.39 6.36
CA ILE A 77 -18.73 5.97 6.19
C ILE A 77 -18.93 5.23 7.52
N PRO A 78 -20.07 4.54 7.73
CA PRO A 78 -20.36 3.87 9.01
C PRO A 78 -19.42 2.70 9.31
N LEU A 79 -18.97 2.00 8.27
CA LEU A 79 -18.17 0.77 8.37
C LEU A 79 -16.66 1.02 8.26
N LEU A 80 -16.21 2.28 8.34
CA LEU A 80 -14.80 2.62 8.22
C LEU A 80 -13.98 1.85 9.26
N ARG A 81 -13.08 0.98 8.78
CA ARG A 81 -12.22 0.08 9.57
C ARG A 81 -10.77 0.51 9.52
N SER A 82 -10.30 0.98 8.36
CA SER A 82 -8.94 1.45 8.17
C SER A 82 -8.89 2.79 7.44
N PHE A 83 -7.83 3.55 7.69
CA PHE A 83 -7.57 4.85 7.08
C PHE A 83 -6.08 5.01 6.82
N SER A 84 -5.72 5.37 5.60
CA SER A 84 -4.33 5.56 5.17
C SER A 84 -4.06 6.99 4.77
N ILE A 85 -2.82 7.45 4.99
CA ILE A 85 -2.31 8.71 4.46
C ILE A 85 -1.14 8.42 3.53
N THR A 86 -1.17 9.06 2.36
CA THR A 86 -0.15 8.95 1.33
C THR A 86 0.16 10.32 0.70
N GLY A 87 0.93 10.32 -0.36
CA GLY A 87 1.20 11.48 -1.21
C GLY A 87 2.55 11.32 -1.89
N GLY A 88 3.34 12.38 -1.91
CA GLY A 88 4.77 12.25 -2.14
C GLY A 88 5.51 11.71 -0.92
N GLU A 89 5.83 12.59 0.02
CA GLU A 89 6.34 12.26 1.35
C GLU A 89 5.52 13.05 2.39
N PRO A 90 4.50 12.43 3.00
CA PRO A 90 3.58 13.08 3.93
C PRO A 90 4.25 13.86 5.08
N MET A 91 5.46 13.45 5.47
CA MET A 91 6.19 14.04 6.60
C MET A 91 7.12 15.19 6.21
N LEU A 92 7.17 15.54 4.92
CA LEU A 92 8.05 16.58 4.40
C LEU A 92 7.62 17.99 4.84
N SER A 93 6.34 18.30 4.74
CA SER A 93 5.79 19.61 5.10
C SER A 93 5.29 19.61 6.54
N ARG A 94 5.97 20.32 7.45
CA ARG A 94 5.50 20.50 8.84
C ARG A 94 4.11 21.15 8.89
N LYS A 95 3.77 21.99 7.91
CA LYS A 95 2.42 22.58 7.77
C LYS A 95 1.38 21.49 7.48
N GLN A 96 1.63 20.60 6.52
CA GLN A 96 0.70 19.50 6.20
C GLN A 96 0.57 18.52 7.36
N VAL A 97 1.68 18.21 8.02
CA VAL A 97 1.67 17.34 9.20
C VAL A 97 0.75 17.91 10.28
N LYS A 98 0.92 19.19 10.64
CA LYS A 98 0.14 19.85 11.69
C LYS A 98 -1.33 20.03 11.31
N ASN A 99 -1.62 20.39 10.07
CA ASN A 99 -2.95 20.81 9.67
C ASN A 99 -3.82 19.66 9.10
N TYR A 100 -3.22 18.57 8.62
CA TYR A 100 -3.95 17.47 7.99
C TYR A 100 -3.54 16.11 8.54
N VAL A 101 -2.25 15.72 8.48
CA VAL A 101 -1.83 14.36 8.87
C VAL A 101 -2.20 14.06 10.32
N LEU A 102 -1.74 14.89 11.27
CA LEU A 102 -1.98 14.67 12.68
C LEU A 102 -3.48 14.74 13.04
N PRO A 103 -4.26 15.76 12.61
CA PRO A 103 -5.69 15.81 12.90
C PRO A 103 -6.47 14.63 12.32
N LEU A 104 -6.18 14.19 11.09
CA LEU A 104 -6.87 13.06 10.45
C LEU A 104 -6.56 11.72 11.15
N LEU A 105 -5.30 11.48 11.52
CA LEU A 105 -4.93 10.29 12.30
C LEU A 105 -5.61 10.28 13.68
N LYS A 106 -5.59 11.41 14.39
CA LYS A 106 -6.32 11.58 15.66
C LYS A 106 -7.80 11.30 15.48
N TYR A 107 -8.39 11.82 14.41
CA TYR A 107 -9.80 11.66 14.11
C TYR A 107 -10.16 10.19 13.89
N ALA A 108 -9.48 9.51 12.96
CA ALA A 108 -9.65 8.10 12.66
C ALA A 108 -9.52 7.24 13.94
N ARG A 109 -8.47 7.48 14.74
CA ARG A 109 -8.26 6.77 16.00
C ARG A 109 -9.36 6.99 17.03
N SER A 110 -9.90 8.20 17.12
CA SER A 110 -11.02 8.50 18.04
C SER A 110 -12.30 7.74 17.69
N ARG A 111 -12.42 7.29 16.43
CA ARG A 111 -13.49 6.43 15.93
C ARG A 111 -13.21 4.93 15.99
N GLY A 112 -12.05 4.53 16.52
CA GLY A 112 -11.63 3.12 16.53
C GLY A 112 -11.14 2.60 15.17
N VAL A 113 -10.83 3.49 14.23
CA VAL A 113 -10.29 3.15 12.90
C VAL A 113 -8.79 2.92 13.01
N ARG A 114 -8.29 1.87 12.33
CA ARG A 114 -6.85 1.59 12.22
C ARG A 114 -6.18 2.53 11.23
N THR A 115 -5.00 3.03 11.57
CA THR A 115 -4.34 4.07 10.79
C THR A 115 -3.03 3.63 10.18
N GLN A 116 -2.77 4.07 8.94
CA GLN A 116 -1.52 3.87 8.24
C GLN A 116 -0.98 5.16 7.65
N ILE A 117 0.34 5.25 7.51
CA ILE A 117 0.99 6.24 6.66
C ILE A 117 1.98 5.57 5.72
N ASN A 118 2.02 6.01 4.47
CA ASN A 118 2.99 5.60 3.47
C ASN A 118 4.10 6.67 3.43
N SER A 119 5.32 6.32 3.80
CA SER A 119 6.45 7.25 3.90
C SER A 119 7.73 6.57 3.42
N ASN A 120 8.60 7.32 2.74
CA ASN A 120 9.95 6.87 2.43
C ASN A 120 10.86 6.82 3.67
N LEU A 121 10.40 7.38 4.80
CA LEU A 121 11.04 7.33 6.11
C LEU A 121 12.44 7.97 6.19
N THR A 122 12.83 8.77 5.20
CA THR A 122 14.18 9.35 5.10
C THR A 122 14.39 10.65 5.89
N LEU A 123 13.32 11.20 6.48
CA LEU A 123 13.35 12.47 7.21
C LEU A 123 13.65 12.27 8.71
N ASP A 124 14.01 13.34 9.43
CA ASP A 124 14.31 13.25 10.87
C ASP A 124 13.12 12.69 11.69
N LEU A 125 13.44 11.80 12.64
CA LEU A 125 12.46 11.12 13.49
C LEU A 125 11.51 12.07 14.23
N GLU A 126 11.99 13.26 14.64
CA GLU A 126 11.20 14.30 15.32
C GLU A 126 9.89 14.62 14.58
N ARG A 127 9.90 14.52 13.24
CA ARG A 127 8.70 14.79 12.42
C ARG A 127 7.58 13.78 12.66
N TYR A 128 7.91 12.57 13.09
CA TYR A 128 6.97 11.48 13.32
C TYR A 128 6.47 11.43 14.77
N GLU A 129 7.18 12.05 15.71
CA GLU A 129 6.89 11.93 17.15
C GLU A 129 5.45 12.27 17.52
N GLU A 130 4.88 13.32 16.92
CA GLU A 130 3.51 13.75 17.21
C GLU A 130 2.45 12.76 16.70
N ILE A 131 2.74 12.01 15.63
CA ILE A 131 1.79 11.07 15.01
C ILE A 131 1.88 9.65 15.57
N ILE A 132 3.01 9.26 16.17
CA ILE A 132 3.25 7.90 16.71
C ILE A 132 2.09 7.39 17.58
N PRO A 133 1.52 8.16 18.54
CA PRO A 133 0.42 7.66 19.38
C PRO A 133 -0.87 7.31 18.62
N TYR A 134 -0.98 7.78 17.38
CA TYR A 134 -2.15 7.64 16.53
C TYR A 134 -1.87 6.83 15.26
N LEU A 135 -0.70 6.20 15.16
CA LEU A 135 -0.25 5.47 13.99
C LEU A 135 -0.15 3.97 14.30
N ASP A 136 -0.94 3.16 13.61
CA ASP A 136 -0.88 1.70 13.78
C ASP A 136 0.17 1.07 12.86
N VAL A 137 0.24 1.53 11.61
CA VAL A 137 1.16 1.00 10.58
C VAL A 137 1.95 2.12 9.93
N LEU A 138 3.27 1.98 9.85
CA LEU A 138 4.10 2.77 8.93
C LEU A 138 4.53 1.88 7.77
N HIS A 139 4.02 2.19 6.58
CA HIS A 139 4.37 1.52 5.33
C HIS A 139 5.53 2.24 4.65
N ILE A 140 6.57 1.50 4.26
CA ILE A 140 7.75 2.03 3.60
C ILE A 140 8.08 1.20 2.36
N SER A 141 8.37 1.86 1.23
CA SER A 141 8.91 1.18 0.05
C SER A 141 10.44 1.03 0.16
N HIS A 142 10.91 -0.22 0.25
CA HIS A 142 12.33 -0.59 0.34
C HIS A 142 12.73 -1.49 -0.84
N ASN A 143 13.22 -0.85 -1.90
CA ASN A 143 13.45 -1.46 -3.22
C ASN A 143 14.93 -1.42 -3.64
N TRP A 144 15.84 -1.49 -2.66
CA TRP A 144 17.26 -1.18 -2.85
C TRP A 144 18.10 -2.43 -2.58
N GLY A 145 18.63 -3.05 -3.63
CA GLY A 145 19.56 -4.17 -3.51
C GLY A 145 20.96 -3.74 -3.08
N THR A 146 21.30 -2.47 -3.32
CA THR A 146 22.54 -1.85 -2.82
C THR A 146 22.31 -0.39 -2.40
N ILE A 147 23.25 0.14 -1.62
CA ILE A 147 23.26 1.58 -1.28
C ILE A 147 23.39 2.44 -2.54
N ASP A 148 24.16 2.01 -3.54
CA ASP A 148 24.32 2.75 -4.79
C ASP A 148 23.00 2.81 -5.58
N GLU A 149 22.20 1.73 -5.56
CA GLU A 149 20.85 1.76 -6.12
C GLU A 149 19.95 2.77 -5.41
N PHE A 150 19.97 2.85 -4.08
CA PHE A 150 19.25 3.91 -3.36
C PHE A 150 19.70 5.30 -3.82
N ILE A 151 21.02 5.52 -3.90
CA ILE A 151 21.61 6.82 -4.27
C ILE A 151 21.21 7.21 -5.69
N ASP A 152 21.28 6.29 -6.64
CA ASP A 152 21.13 6.59 -8.06
C ASP A 152 19.67 6.46 -8.54
N ILE A 153 18.96 5.41 -8.13
CA ILE A 153 17.58 5.12 -8.56
C ILE A 153 16.55 5.91 -7.74
N GLY A 154 16.76 6.09 -6.43
CA GLY A 154 15.85 6.84 -5.56
C GLY A 154 15.74 8.34 -5.92
N PHE A 155 16.69 8.84 -6.71
CA PHE A 155 16.76 10.24 -7.13
C PHE A 155 16.85 10.38 -8.65
N ALA A 156 16.60 9.30 -9.40
CA ALA A 156 16.83 9.24 -10.85
C ALA A 156 16.12 10.37 -11.60
N MET A 157 14.86 10.62 -11.25
CA MET A 157 13.95 11.57 -11.90
C MET A 157 14.03 12.99 -11.31
N MET A 158 15.07 13.27 -10.53
CA MET A 158 15.31 14.60 -9.96
C MET A 158 16.25 15.41 -10.85
N ASP A 159 15.84 16.62 -11.25
CA ASP A 159 16.68 17.55 -12.03
C ASP A 159 17.95 17.93 -11.27
N ARG A 160 17.78 18.41 -10.03
CA ARG A 160 18.89 18.78 -9.14
C ARG A 160 19.02 17.80 -8.00
N LYS A 161 20.04 16.98 -8.13
CA LYS A 161 20.37 15.84 -7.29
C LYS A 161 21.26 16.24 -6.09
N PRO A 162 20.94 15.87 -4.84
CA PRO A 162 21.84 16.05 -3.68
C PRO A 162 23.17 15.30 -3.88
N SER A 163 24.20 15.58 -3.08
CA SER A 163 25.45 14.81 -3.17
C SER A 163 25.22 13.33 -2.82
N ARG A 164 26.07 12.43 -3.32
CA ARG A 164 25.99 11.00 -2.98
C ARG A 164 26.04 10.77 -1.47
N GLU A 165 26.88 11.54 -0.76
CA GLU A 165 26.98 11.48 0.70
C GLU A 165 25.66 11.89 1.39
N GLN A 166 25.00 12.95 0.91
CA GLN A 166 23.70 13.37 1.43
C GLN A 166 22.62 12.30 1.20
N ARG A 167 22.61 11.67 0.02
CA ARG A 167 21.67 10.58 -0.27
C ARG A 167 21.96 9.36 0.60
N LYS A 168 23.22 8.97 0.77
CA LYS A 168 23.57 7.89 1.70
C LYS A 168 23.07 8.16 3.13
N LYS A 169 23.19 9.39 3.62
CA LYS A 169 22.65 9.77 4.95
C LYS A 169 21.14 9.56 5.05
N LEU A 170 20.39 9.79 3.97
CA LEU A 170 18.94 9.52 3.93
C LEU A 170 18.63 8.02 4.02
N PHE A 171 19.45 7.17 3.40
CA PHE A 171 19.36 5.71 3.52
C PHE A 171 19.64 5.25 4.96
N ASP A 172 20.73 5.73 5.55
CA ASP A 172 21.08 5.39 6.93
C ASP A 172 19.96 5.84 7.90
N LYS A 173 19.38 7.03 7.66
CA LYS A 173 18.26 7.59 8.42
C LYS A 173 17.01 6.73 8.36
N MET A 174 16.66 6.24 7.17
CA MET A 174 15.53 5.36 6.94
C MET A 174 15.59 4.10 7.82
N ILE A 175 16.77 3.46 7.88
CA ILE A 175 17.00 2.26 8.70
C ILE A 175 16.91 2.60 10.21
N GLU A 176 17.53 3.70 10.64
CA GLU A 176 17.47 4.16 12.04
C GLU A 176 16.04 4.43 12.51
N ASN A 177 15.27 5.15 11.68
CA ASN A 177 13.90 5.51 11.97
C ASN A 177 12.98 4.29 12.05
N SER A 178 13.16 3.30 11.16
CA SER A 178 12.40 2.05 11.19
C SER A 178 12.52 1.35 12.55
N ARG A 179 13.75 1.23 13.06
CA ARG A 179 14.00 0.64 14.38
C ARG A 179 13.36 1.45 15.50
N ALA A 180 13.46 2.78 15.42
CA ALA A 180 12.91 3.66 16.43
C ALA A 180 11.37 3.58 16.52
N LEU A 181 10.69 3.53 15.37
CA LEU A 181 9.24 3.38 15.28
C LEU A 181 8.76 2.02 15.78
N THR A 182 9.46 0.96 15.39
CA THR A 182 9.17 -0.40 15.89
C THR A 182 9.29 -0.45 17.41
N LYS A 183 10.34 0.15 17.98
CA LYS A 183 10.53 0.26 19.44
C LYS A 183 9.43 1.08 20.13
N ALA A 184 8.85 2.05 19.41
CA ALA A 184 7.72 2.85 19.89
C ALA A 184 6.37 2.12 19.76
N GLY A 185 6.34 0.89 19.22
CA GLY A 185 5.14 0.06 19.11
C GLY A 185 4.33 0.27 17.82
N VAL A 186 4.86 1.01 16.85
CA VAL A 186 4.25 1.12 15.51
C VAL A 186 4.62 -0.11 14.69
N LEU A 187 3.65 -0.68 13.97
CA LEU A 187 3.94 -1.76 13.03
C LEU A 187 4.65 -1.20 11.80
N VAL A 188 5.94 -1.49 11.64
CA VAL A 188 6.68 -1.08 10.43
C VAL A 188 6.60 -2.18 9.39
N SER A 189 6.06 -1.83 8.22
CA SER A 189 5.87 -2.71 7.08
C SER A 189 6.70 -2.23 5.89
N ALA A 190 7.70 -3.01 5.50
CA ALA A 190 8.53 -2.69 4.35
C ALA A 190 8.08 -3.44 3.11
N GLU A 191 7.85 -2.72 2.02
CA GLU A 191 7.45 -3.23 0.73
C GLU A 191 8.66 -3.37 -0.20
N THR A 192 8.79 -4.54 -0.82
CA THR A 192 9.69 -4.78 -1.93
C THR A 192 8.90 -5.17 -3.17
N MET A 193 9.10 -4.40 -4.23
CA MET A 193 8.59 -4.67 -5.55
C MET A 193 9.48 -5.68 -6.28
N LEU A 194 8.89 -6.73 -6.86
CA LEU A 194 9.57 -7.68 -7.73
C LEU A 194 9.78 -7.06 -9.12
N ASN A 195 11.03 -6.77 -9.45
CA ASN A 195 11.46 -6.25 -10.75
C ASN A 195 12.89 -6.70 -11.06
N LYS A 196 13.40 -6.39 -12.25
CA LYS A 196 14.74 -6.81 -12.69
C LYS A 196 15.89 -6.36 -11.78
N ARG A 197 15.72 -5.25 -11.05
CA ARG A 197 16.73 -4.71 -10.12
C ARG A 197 16.69 -5.40 -8.77
N THR A 198 15.51 -5.67 -8.22
CA THR A 198 15.37 -6.31 -6.90
C THR A 198 15.58 -7.82 -6.96
N LEU A 199 15.25 -8.47 -8.08
CA LEU A 199 15.36 -9.92 -8.25
C LEU A 199 16.72 -10.52 -7.81
N PRO A 200 17.89 -9.99 -8.23
CA PRO A 200 19.18 -10.54 -7.83
C PRO A 200 19.53 -10.32 -6.35
N HIS A 201 18.74 -9.50 -5.64
CA HIS A 201 19.05 -9.02 -4.29
C HIS A 201 17.98 -9.35 -3.26
N LEU A 202 16.99 -10.19 -3.59
CA LEU A 202 15.84 -10.48 -2.72
C LEU A 202 16.23 -10.97 -1.32
N GLU A 203 17.22 -11.85 -1.22
CA GLU A 203 17.72 -12.30 0.08
C GLU A 203 18.36 -11.16 0.88
N HIS A 204 19.23 -10.37 0.24
CA HIS A 204 19.86 -9.22 0.90
C HIS A 204 18.82 -8.19 1.39
N ILE A 205 17.87 -7.84 0.52
CA ILE A 205 16.77 -6.92 0.83
C ILE A 205 15.95 -7.45 2.01
N HIS A 206 15.57 -8.73 1.97
CA HIS A 206 14.82 -9.36 3.06
C HIS A 206 15.60 -9.31 4.38
N ARG A 207 16.89 -9.68 4.37
CA ARG A 207 17.74 -9.63 5.57
C ARG A 207 17.89 -8.21 6.11
N GLN A 208 18.06 -7.21 5.25
CA GLN A 208 18.11 -5.82 5.71
C GLN A 208 16.80 -5.36 6.37
N ILE A 209 15.65 -5.70 5.77
CA ILE A 209 14.33 -5.39 6.33
C ILE A 209 14.14 -6.02 7.72
N VAL A 210 14.56 -7.27 7.89
CA VAL A 210 14.40 -7.99 9.16
C VAL A 210 15.45 -7.58 10.18
N ASP A 211 16.73 -7.74 9.84
CA ASP A 211 17.85 -7.69 10.78
C ASP A 211 18.32 -6.26 11.07
N GLU A 212 18.32 -5.38 10.05
CA GLU A 212 18.83 -4.01 10.20
C GLU A 212 17.71 -3.01 10.49
N MET A 213 16.58 -3.12 9.80
CA MET A 213 15.45 -2.19 9.94
C MET A 213 14.50 -2.58 11.08
N GLY A 214 14.48 -3.85 11.48
CA GLY A 214 13.59 -4.35 12.53
C GLY A 214 12.11 -4.39 12.14
N CYS A 215 11.80 -4.42 10.84
CA CYS A 215 10.43 -4.43 10.36
C CYS A 215 9.71 -5.72 10.77
N GLN A 216 8.43 -5.60 11.11
CA GLN A 216 7.61 -6.74 11.54
C GLN A 216 6.83 -7.37 10.38
N ARG A 217 6.72 -6.65 9.26
CA ARG A 217 6.10 -7.12 8.02
C ARG A 217 6.98 -6.79 6.82
N HIS A 218 7.12 -7.76 5.93
CA HIS A 218 7.72 -7.60 4.60
C HIS A 218 6.63 -7.85 3.55
N GLU A 219 6.21 -6.79 2.85
CA GLU A 219 5.22 -6.85 1.77
C GLU A 219 5.93 -7.06 0.44
N ILE A 220 5.47 -8.03 -0.34
CA ILE A 220 6.01 -8.37 -1.65
C ILE A 220 4.94 -8.09 -2.69
N HIS A 221 5.24 -7.20 -3.62
CA HIS A 221 4.35 -6.83 -4.71
C HIS A 221 5.07 -6.99 -6.05
N PRO A 222 4.42 -7.44 -7.12
CA PRO A 222 4.98 -7.27 -8.45
C PRO A 222 5.02 -5.78 -8.81
N MET A 223 6.08 -5.36 -9.50
CA MET A 223 6.10 -4.02 -10.09
C MET A 223 5.21 -3.98 -11.34
N TYR A 224 4.30 -3.02 -11.39
CA TYR A 224 3.50 -2.71 -12.57
C TYR A 224 3.89 -1.34 -13.14
N PRO A 225 4.02 -1.17 -14.46
CA PRO A 225 4.45 0.09 -15.05
C PRO A 225 3.36 1.14 -14.88
N SER A 226 3.72 2.30 -14.33
CA SER A 226 2.85 3.46 -14.17
C SER A 226 3.70 4.72 -14.06
N ASP A 227 3.28 5.83 -14.64
CA ASP A 227 3.90 7.15 -14.46
C ASP A 227 5.43 7.12 -14.71
N PHE A 228 6.31 7.53 -13.77
CA PHE A 228 7.77 7.44 -13.93
C PHE A 228 8.24 6.00 -14.17
N ALA A 229 7.54 5.02 -13.61
CA ALA A 229 7.80 3.60 -13.81
C ALA A 229 7.27 3.06 -15.15
N SER A 230 6.63 3.87 -16.00
CA SER A 230 6.00 3.43 -17.26
C SER A 230 6.98 2.77 -18.24
N ALA A 231 8.26 3.15 -18.19
CA ALA A 231 9.31 2.56 -19.02
C ALA A 231 9.90 1.25 -18.46
N LEU A 232 9.50 0.85 -17.24
CA LEU A 232 10.04 -0.34 -16.59
C LEU A 232 9.29 -1.60 -17.06
N GLU A 233 10.04 -2.67 -17.33
CA GLU A 233 9.45 -3.93 -17.79
C GLU A 233 8.96 -4.79 -16.60
N THR A 234 7.78 -5.38 -16.76
CA THR A 234 7.25 -6.39 -15.81
C THR A 234 8.02 -7.69 -15.91
N LEU A 235 8.05 -8.44 -14.80
CA LEU A 235 8.59 -9.79 -14.80
C LEU A 235 7.65 -10.76 -15.52
N SER A 236 8.21 -11.79 -16.16
CA SER A 236 7.41 -12.92 -16.62
C SER A 236 6.80 -13.67 -15.43
N LEU A 237 5.71 -14.40 -15.67
CA LEU A 237 5.09 -15.25 -14.64
C LEU A 237 6.07 -16.29 -14.10
N ASP A 238 6.94 -16.85 -14.94
CA ASP A 238 7.92 -17.86 -14.50
C ASP A 238 8.99 -17.25 -13.60
N ASN A 239 9.60 -16.12 -13.98
CA ASN A 239 10.57 -15.43 -13.14
C ASN A 239 9.96 -14.98 -11.80
N MET A 240 8.69 -14.56 -11.83
CA MET A 240 7.98 -14.18 -10.61
C MET A 240 7.69 -15.38 -9.72
N ARG A 241 7.31 -16.53 -10.30
CA ARG A 241 7.08 -17.77 -9.56
C ARG A 241 8.37 -18.25 -8.88
N GLU A 242 9.49 -18.21 -9.61
CA GLU A 242 10.82 -18.55 -9.08
C GLU A 242 11.22 -17.60 -7.95
N ALA A 243 11.03 -16.29 -8.12
CA ALA A 243 11.33 -15.29 -7.11
C ALA A 243 10.55 -15.50 -5.81
N ILE A 244 9.25 -15.81 -5.91
CA ILE A 244 8.41 -16.08 -4.74
C ILE A 244 8.84 -17.39 -4.06
N HIS A 245 9.15 -18.44 -4.81
CA HIS A 245 9.70 -19.67 -4.24
C HIS A 245 11.00 -19.42 -3.50
N HIS A 246 11.93 -18.66 -4.10
CA HIS A 246 13.19 -18.29 -3.48
C HIS A 246 12.97 -17.49 -2.19
N LEU A 247 12.09 -16.47 -2.20
CA LEU A 247 11.73 -15.71 -1.00
C LEU A 247 11.18 -16.61 0.11
N LEU A 248 10.30 -17.55 -0.23
CA LEU A 248 9.76 -18.51 0.73
C LEU A 248 10.84 -19.46 1.29
N ASP A 249 11.89 -19.75 0.53
CA ASP A 249 13.03 -20.57 0.97
C ASP A 249 13.94 -19.80 1.95
N ILE A 250 14.18 -18.51 1.71
CA ILE A 250 15.19 -17.72 2.45
C ILE A 250 14.64 -16.88 3.61
N ARG A 251 13.32 -16.70 3.69
CA ARG A 251 12.69 -15.79 4.67
C ARG A 251 12.97 -16.16 6.13
N ASP A 252 12.95 -15.15 6.99
CA ASP A 252 12.73 -15.36 8.43
C ASP A 252 11.26 -15.69 8.69
N GLU A 253 10.98 -16.90 9.18
CA GLU A 253 9.60 -17.36 9.44
C GLU A 253 8.94 -16.64 10.62
N ASN A 254 9.67 -15.84 11.41
CA ASN A 254 9.11 -15.04 12.50
C ASN A 254 8.53 -13.72 12.01
N VAL A 255 8.93 -13.25 10.84
CA VAL A 255 8.43 -12.03 10.21
C VAL A 255 7.22 -12.36 9.34
N TRP A 256 6.22 -11.48 9.39
CA TRP A 256 5.05 -11.62 8.53
C TRP A 256 5.43 -11.27 7.09
N MET A 257 5.37 -12.25 6.18
CA MET A 257 5.56 -12.02 4.76
C MET A 257 4.19 -11.95 4.07
N LEU A 258 3.84 -10.78 3.56
CA LEU A 258 2.58 -10.53 2.90
C LEU A 258 2.82 -10.40 1.40
N PHE A 259 2.09 -11.14 0.60
CA PHE A 259 2.09 -10.99 -0.86
C PHE A 259 0.82 -10.27 -1.30
N GLY A 260 0.96 -9.19 -2.05
CA GLY A 260 -0.15 -8.44 -2.60
C GLY A 260 -0.07 -8.35 -4.12
N THR A 261 -1.22 -8.14 -4.75
CA THR A 261 -1.31 -7.89 -6.20
C THR A 261 -0.63 -8.98 -7.05
N LEU A 262 -0.65 -10.24 -6.62
CA LEU A 262 -0.04 -11.33 -7.37
C LEU A 262 -0.82 -11.65 -8.66
N PRO A 263 -0.13 -12.08 -9.75
CA PRO A 263 -0.76 -12.59 -10.94
C PRO A 263 -0.97 -14.11 -10.88
N PHE A 264 -1.20 -14.69 -9.70
CA PHE A 264 -1.45 -16.12 -9.55
C PHE A 264 -2.79 -16.31 -8.86
N TYR A 265 -3.71 -17.01 -9.54
CA TYR A 265 -5.08 -17.17 -9.07
C TYR A 265 -5.44 -18.65 -8.90
N PRO A 266 -6.24 -19.00 -7.88
CA PRO A 266 -6.74 -20.36 -7.66
C PRO A 266 -7.51 -20.97 -8.84
N CYS A 267 -7.97 -20.13 -9.77
CA CYS A 267 -8.70 -20.55 -10.96
C CYS A 267 -7.81 -20.68 -12.21
N ASN A 268 -6.49 -20.58 -12.07
CA ASN A 268 -5.55 -20.85 -13.14
C ASN A 268 -5.47 -22.36 -13.40
N ASN A 269 -5.19 -22.73 -14.66
CA ASN A 269 -5.03 -24.12 -15.09
C ASN A 269 -3.57 -24.62 -14.98
N SER A 270 -2.63 -23.72 -14.68
CA SER A 270 -1.21 -24.04 -14.55
C SER A 270 -0.95 -24.82 -13.25
N LYS A 271 -0.41 -26.04 -13.37
CA LYS A 271 -0.04 -26.86 -12.20
C LYS A 271 0.99 -26.16 -11.31
N GLU A 272 1.92 -25.42 -11.91
CA GLU A 272 2.95 -24.70 -11.17
C GLU A 272 2.38 -23.49 -10.41
N ASP A 273 1.37 -22.80 -10.96
CA ASP A 273 0.67 -21.73 -10.24
C ASP A 273 -0.05 -22.28 -9.02
N ILE A 274 -0.74 -23.42 -9.20
CA ILE A 274 -1.46 -24.08 -8.12
C ILE A 274 -0.50 -24.55 -7.02
N LYS A 275 0.63 -25.14 -7.39
CA LYS A 275 1.69 -25.54 -6.46
C LYS A 275 2.23 -24.34 -5.68
N LEU A 276 2.46 -23.21 -6.34
CA LEU A 276 2.88 -21.98 -5.68
C LEU A 276 1.83 -21.50 -4.67
N LEU A 277 0.55 -21.43 -5.07
CA LEU A 277 -0.53 -20.96 -4.20
C LEU A 277 -0.72 -21.86 -2.98
N GLN A 278 -0.69 -23.17 -3.16
CA GLN A 278 -0.73 -24.13 -2.04
C GLN A 278 0.42 -23.91 -1.06
N ARG A 279 1.63 -23.67 -1.57
CA ARG A 279 2.79 -23.34 -0.74
C ARG A 279 2.57 -22.02 0.02
N LEU A 280 2.10 -20.97 -0.65
CA LEU A 280 1.80 -19.67 -0.02
C LEU A 280 0.78 -19.81 1.11
N TYR A 281 -0.35 -20.50 0.86
CA TYR A 281 -1.41 -20.67 1.85
C TYR A 281 -1.02 -21.58 3.03
N GLY A 282 -0.09 -22.52 2.81
CA GLY A 282 0.39 -23.43 3.85
C GLY A 282 1.58 -22.90 4.66
N SER A 283 2.22 -21.80 4.24
CA SER A 283 3.45 -21.31 4.86
C SER A 283 3.19 -20.52 6.15
N HIS A 284 4.02 -20.75 7.18
CA HIS A 284 3.89 -20.04 8.46
C HIS A 284 4.10 -18.53 8.29
N LYS A 285 3.19 -17.73 8.87
CA LYS A 285 3.15 -16.25 8.82
C LYS A 285 3.23 -15.68 7.39
N VAL A 286 2.69 -16.40 6.42
CA VAL A 286 2.53 -15.92 5.04
C VAL A 286 1.06 -15.62 4.77
N THR A 287 0.79 -14.50 4.11
CA THR A 287 -0.56 -14.15 3.64
C THR A 287 -0.51 -13.73 2.18
N VAL A 288 -1.58 -14.03 1.43
CA VAL A 288 -1.83 -13.43 0.11
C VAL A 288 -3.04 -12.52 0.27
N ARG A 289 -2.83 -11.21 0.16
CA ARG A 289 -3.86 -10.19 0.41
C ARG A 289 -4.61 -9.86 -0.89
N ASN A 290 -5.95 -9.79 -0.81
CA ASN A 290 -6.74 -9.26 -1.94
C ASN A 290 -6.48 -7.75 -2.10
N ASP A 291 -6.43 -7.25 -3.32
CA ASP A 291 -6.23 -5.83 -3.57
C ASP A 291 -7.41 -5.00 -3.04
N PRO A 292 -7.20 -4.08 -2.06
CA PRO A 292 -8.29 -3.32 -1.48
C PRO A 292 -8.90 -2.28 -2.42
N ASP A 293 -8.17 -1.83 -3.44
CA ASP A 293 -8.63 -0.77 -4.35
C ASP A 293 -9.91 -1.17 -5.09
N GLY A 294 -10.96 -0.35 -4.91
CA GLY A 294 -12.27 -0.59 -5.49
C GLY A 294 -13.03 -1.78 -4.91
N ARG A 295 -12.46 -2.48 -3.92
CA ARG A 295 -13.14 -3.56 -3.19
C ARG A 295 -13.56 -3.09 -1.82
N SER A 296 -12.65 -2.48 -1.09
CA SER A 296 -12.88 -1.92 0.24
C SER A 296 -12.39 -0.49 0.37
N ARG A 297 -11.50 -0.04 -0.54
CA ARG A 297 -10.81 1.25 -0.52
C ARG A 297 -11.19 2.17 -1.68
N LEU A 298 -11.31 3.45 -1.35
CA LEU A 298 -11.24 4.58 -2.29
C LEU A 298 -10.05 5.49 -1.94
N ASN A 299 -9.49 6.13 -2.97
CA ASN A 299 -8.35 7.04 -2.87
C ASN A 299 -8.82 8.47 -3.18
N ILE A 300 -8.38 9.45 -2.38
CA ILE A 300 -8.84 10.83 -2.49
C ILE A 300 -7.66 11.80 -2.46
N ASN A 301 -7.64 12.73 -3.39
CA ASN A 301 -6.73 13.86 -3.37
C ASN A 301 -7.35 15.03 -2.58
N ILE A 302 -6.76 15.40 -1.43
CA ILE A 302 -7.35 16.45 -0.56
C ILE A 302 -7.31 17.85 -1.18
N PHE A 303 -6.54 18.05 -2.25
CA PHE A 303 -6.43 19.34 -2.94
C PHE A 303 -7.57 19.52 -3.95
N THR A 304 -7.82 18.49 -4.79
CA THR A 304 -8.85 18.56 -5.83
C THR A 304 -10.21 18.09 -5.33
N GLY A 305 -10.22 17.17 -4.36
CA GLY A 305 -11.39 16.44 -3.87
C GLY A 305 -11.80 15.29 -4.78
N GLU A 306 -11.04 14.99 -5.82
CA GLU A 306 -11.35 13.89 -6.74
C GLU A 306 -11.23 12.55 -6.03
N VAL A 307 -12.17 11.66 -6.36
CA VAL A 307 -12.24 10.29 -5.84
C VAL A 307 -11.87 9.33 -6.96
N ILE A 308 -10.91 8.45 -6.70
CA ILE A 308 -10.45 7.44 -7.65
C ILE A 308 -10.34 6.07 -6.98
N VAL A 309 -10.35 5.02 -7.80
CA VAL A 309 -10.27 3.62 -7.33
C VAL A 309 -8.86 3.25 -6.91
N THR A 310 -7.88 3.67 -7.71
CA THR A 310 -6.48 3.33 -7.56
C THR A 310 -5.65 4.45 -8.15
N ASP A 311 -4.48 4.70 -7.59
CA ASP A 311 -3.50 5.63 -8.15
C ASP A 311 -2.83 5.07 -9.42
N PHE A 312 -3.05 3.78 -9.71
CA PHE A 312 -2.31 3.01 -10.67
C PHE A 312 -3.26 2.43 -11.73
N GLY A 313 -3.68 3.27 -12.68
CA GLY A 313 -4.40 2.82 -13.87
C GLY A 313 -5.40 3.83 -14.42
N ASP A 314 -5.81 3.59 -15.67
CA ASP A 314 -6.81 4.40 -16.37
C ASP A 314 -8.24 4.07 -15.88
N ALA A 315 -8.53 4.40 -14.62
CA ALA A 315 -9.88 4.35 -14.08
C ALA A 315 -10.52 5.76 -14.14
N PRO A 316 -11.80 5.88 -14.53
CA PRO A 316 -12.48 7.17 -14.50
C PRO A 316 -12.61 7.69 -13.06
N THR A 317 -12.66 9.01 -12.92
CA THR A 317 -13.03 9.65 -11.65
C THR A 317 -14.41 9.20 -11.20
N LEU A 318 -14.57 9.00 -9.90
CA LEU A 318 -15.79 8.54 -9.24
C LEU A 318 -16.59 9.70 -8.62
N GLY A 319 -16.33 10.93 -9.07
CA GLY A 319 -16.92 12.14 -8.55
C GLY A 319 -15.96 12.91 -7.64
N ASN A 320 -16.53 13.84 -6.86
CA ASN A 320 -15.76 14.74 -6.02
C ASN A 320 -16.39 14.87 -4.62
N ILE A 321 -15.55 14.84 -3.59
CA ILE A 321 -15.99 14.98 -2.20
C ILE A 321 -16.54 16.37 -1.84
N LYS A 322 -16.47 17.36 -2.74
CA LYS A 322 -17.19 18.62 -2.56
C LYS A 322 -18.69 18.46 -2.79
N ASP A 323 -19.06 17.53 -3.65
CA ASP A 323 -20.42 17.45 -4.19
C ASP A 323 -21.20 16.28 -3.61
N GLN A 324 -20.54 15.18 -3.24
CA GLN A 324 -21.21 13.96 -2.77
C GLN A 324 -20.42 13.17 -1.71
N PRO A 325 -21.10 12.33 -0.91
CA PRO A 325 -20.46 11.39 0.01
C PRO A 325 -19.59 10.35 -0.68
N LEU A 326 -18.62 9.79 0.05
CA LEU A 326 -17.76 8.70 -0.46
C LEU A 326 -18.54 7.42 -0.72
N THR A 327 -19.67 7.20 -0.03
CA THR A 327 -20.58 6.07 -0.28
C THR A 327 -21.16 6.12 -1.69
N ASP A 328 -21.52 7.32 -2.18
CA ASP A 328 -22.10 7.49 -3.51
C ASP A 328 -21.05 7.27 -4.59
N SER A 329 -19.81 7.73 -4.35
CA SER A 329 -18.65 7.42 -5.21
C SER A 329 -18.36 5.91 -5.25
N TYR A 330 -18.45 5.23 -4.10
CA TYR A 330 -18.25 3.78 -4.04
C TYR A 330 -19.36 3.02 -4.77
N ASP A 331 -20.62 3.41 -4.60
CA ASP A 331 -21.74 2.82 -5.34
C ASP A 331 -21.61 3.07 -6.85
N THR A 332 -21.15 4.25 -7.26
CA THR A 332 -20.83 4.56 -8.66
C THR A 332 -19.79 3.59 -9.22
N TRP A 333 -18.72 3.33 -8.46
CA TRP A 333 -17.72 2.35 -8.84
C TRP A 333 -18.28 0.94 -8.93
N MET A 334 -18.98 0.46 -7.91
CA MET A 334 -19.52 -0.90 -7.86
C MET A 334 -20.52 -1.19 -8.98
N ASN A 335 -21.23 -0.16 -9.46
CA ASN A 335 -22.15 -0.26 -10.59
C ASN A 335 -21.48 -0.02 -11.96
N SER A 336 -20.19 0.33 -12.00
CA SER A 336 -19.47 0.59 -13.23
C SER A 336 -19.23 -0.68 -14.04
N LYS A 337 -19.07 -0.53 -15.37
CA LYS A 337 -18.72 -1.65 -16.25
C LYS A 337 -17.38 -2.27 -15.85
N LEU A 338 -16.38 -1.44 -15.54
CA LEU A 338 -15.03 -1.92 -15.21
C LEU A 338 -15.02 -2.73 -13.91
N ALA A 339 -15.68 -2.26 -12.85
CA ALA A 339 -15.81 -3.03 -11.61
C ALA A 339 -16.50 -4.38 -11.86
N ASN A 340 -17.59 -4.41 -12.64
CA ASN A 340 -18.30 -5.63 -13.00
C ASN A 340 -17.47 -6.60 -13.88
N GLU A 341 -16.40 -6.13 -14.51
CA GLU A 341 -15.45 -6.98 -15.25
C GLU A 341 -14.30 -7.51 -14.37
N LEU A 342 -14.00 -6.85 -13.25
CA LEU A 342 -12.88 -7.17 -12.35
C LEU A 342 -13.33 -7.97 -11.11
N ASN A 343 -14.51 -7.64 -10.56
CA ASN A 343 -15.01 -8.17 -9.30
C ASN A 343 -15.63 -9.57 -9.44
N CYS A 344 -14.83 -10.56 -9.84
CA CYS A 344 -15.21 -11.95 -9.60
C CYS A 344 -15.02 -12.30 -8.11
N HIS A 345 -15.77 -13.29 -7.63
CA HIS A 345 -15.69 -13.75 -6.24
C HIS A 345 -15.67 -15.27 -6.21
N CYS A 346 -14.67 -15.83 -5.54
CA CYS A 346 -14.57 -17.26 -5.29
C CYS A 346 -14.57 -17.54 -3.78
N PRO A 347 -15.74 -17.86 -3.18
CA PRO A 347 -15.85 -18.08 -1.74
C PRO A 347 -15.00 -19.23 -1.20
N ALA A 348 -14.81 -20.29 -2.00
CA ALA A 348 -14.08 -21.50 -1.60
C ALA A 348 -12.62 -21.22 -1.19
N VAL A 349 -12.03 -20.16 -1.74
CA VAL A 349 -10.61 -19.78 -1.56
C VAL A 349 -10.45 -18.33 -1.15
N LYS A 350 -11.55 -17.67 -0.77
CA LYS A 350 -11.59 -16.27 -0.33
C LYS A 350 -10.92 -15.28 -1.29
N CYS A 351 -11.06 -15.51 -2.60
CA CYS A 351 -10.44 -14.69 -3.64
C CYS A 351 -11.46 -13.70 -4.23
N LEU A 352 -11.04 -12.45 -4.42
CA LEU A 352 -11.82 -11.35 -5.01
C LEU A 352 -11.37 -10.97 -6.42
N GLY A 353 -10.66 -11.88 -7.10
CA GLY A 353 -10.22 -11.69 -8.49
C GLY A 353 -9.03 -10.73 -8.66
N PRO A 354 -8.63 -10.48 -9.92
CA PRO A 354 -7.53 -9.58 -10.23
C PRO A 354 -7.94 -8.12 -10.13
N ASN A 355 -6.95 -7.25 -9.97
CA ASN A 355 -7.13 -5.83 -10.23
C ASN A 355 -6.85 -5.47 -11.69
N VAL A 356 -7.04 -4.20 -12.04
CA VAL A 356 -6.85 -3.71 -13.41
C VAL A 356 -5.42 -3.90 -13.91
N LEU A 357 -4.42 -3.66 -13.06
CA LEU A 357 -3.01 -3.78 -13.41
C LEU A 357 -2.64 -5.22 -13.77
N VAL A 358 -3.01 -6.17 -12.91
CA VAL A 358 -2.73 -7.59 -13.12
C VAL A 358 -3.44 -8.11 -14.36
N LYS A 359 -4.72 -7.75 -14.53
CA LYS A 359 -5.51 -8.16 -15.69
C LYS A 359 -4.87 -7.63 -16.98
N ASN A 360 -4.50 -6.35 -17.03
CA ASN A 360 -3.91 -5.76 -18.23
C ASN A 360 -2.51 -6.32 -18.54
N ALA A 361 -1.68 -6.54 -17.51
CA ALA A 361 -0.32 -7.01 -17.69
C ALA A 361 -0.23 -8.49 -18.09
N TYR A 362 -1.07 -9.36 -17.50
CA TYR A 362 -0.92 -10.81 -17.63
C TYR A 362 -2.12 -11.54 -18.23
N TYR A 363 -3.31 -10.95 -18.17
CA TYR A 363 -4.56 -11.61 -18.53
C TYR A 363 -5.53 -10.73 -19.37
N PRO A 364 -5.07 -10.02 -20.42
CA PRO A 364 -5.86 -8.99 -21.09
C PRO A 364 -7.11 -9.51 -21.80
N LYS A 365 -7.17 -10.82 -22.07
CA LYS A 365 -8.26 -11.49 -22.79
C LYS A 365 -9.12 -12.39 -21.91
N GLU A 366 -8.81 -12.49 -20.62
CA GLU A 366 -9.44 -13.44 -19.72
C GLU A 366 -10.64 -12.84 -19.01
N ASP A 367 -11.73 -13.62 -18.93
CA ASP A 367 -12.86 -13.34 -18.06
C ASP A 367 -12.80 -14.26 -16.84
N PHE A 368 -12.44 -13.69 -15.69
CA PHE A 368 -12.32 -14.43 -14.45
C PHE A 368 -13.68 -14.84 -13.84
N ARG A 369 -14.79 -14.25 -14.29
CA ARG A 369 -16.13 -14.50 -13.72
C ARG A 369 -16.70 -15.85 -14.13
N ILE A 370 -16.22 -16.39 -15.25
CA ILE A 370 -16.61 -17.71 -15.75
C ILE A 370 -15.67 -18.83 -15.25
N ARG A 371 -14.56 -18.47 -14.59
CA ARG A 371 -13.58 -19.42 -14.06
C ARG A 371 -14.00 -19.96 -12.70
N LYS A 372 -13.48 -21.12 -12.34
CA LYS A 372 -13.69 -21.77 -11.04
C LYS A 372 -12.36 -22.17 -10.43
N SER A 373 -12.30 -22.18 -9.09
CA SER A 373 -11.12 -22.69 -8.36
C SER A 373 -10.78 -24.10 -8.83
N THR A 374 -9.48 -24.38 -8.96
CA THR A 374 -8.93 -25.70 -9.23
C THR A 374 -8.22 -26.31 -8.00
N ILE A 375 -8.23 -25.57 -6.88
CA ILE A 375 -7.78 -26.01 -5.54
C ILE A 375 -8.94 -26.18 -4.58
#